data_AF-A0A9N8RXM2-F1
#
_entry.id   AF-A0A9N8RXM2-F1
#
_cell.length_a   1.000
_cell.length_b   1.000
_cell.length_c   1.000
_cell.angle_alpha   90.00
_cell.angle_beta   90.00
_cell.angle_gamma   90.00
#
_symmetry.space_group_name_H-M   'P 1'
#
loop_
_entity.id
_entity.type
_entity.pdbx_description
1 polymer ?
#
loop_
_entity_poly.entity_id
_entity_poly.type
_entity_poly.pdbx_seq_one_letter_code
_entity_poly.pdbx_strand_id
1 'polypeptide(L)'
;MQFEHTTRPPAVAPRALTLAVASAMLALALAGCAVGPDYTRPAVQVPASYKEAAEGWKVAQPSDQGDRGAWWTIYNDPQLNALEDKLNQSNQTIAQFAAAYRQARALVGEARAAYFPVISASAGGTRQRTPSRSSTSSITGSNGTSIGISSSGSITNSYNIGLDASWEPDLWGQVSRTVHSQEAGQQGAAADLANARLSAQATLAQTYFSLRSLDATQKLLDDTVAAYGRSLQLTQNQYRQGIIARSDVIQAQTQLQSAQAAAIDNGVARAQDEHAIAVLVGEPASTFSIPSSPLDATPPAVPAQMPSALLERRPDIASAERKAAAANEQIGVAIAAFFPTLTLTASGGFESSVFSQLLTAPSRFWTLGPQLAATIFDAGLRSAQTEAARATYDQNVATYRQTVLAAFQDVEDNLASLRILEREIVVQQQAVDSARQARDIVENEYKAGTVGYVNVLTAQTTAFTAEQKLATIAGQRMVSSVGLVKALGGGWDVAQMDHETGSVTAPAAAPAASAPVAATAPAPVQGAAKQPVVAQK
;
A
#
# COMPACT_ATOMS: atom_id res chain seq x y z
N MET A 1 18.79 -38.45 90.79
CA MET A 1 19.47 -38.77 89.52
C MET A 1 18.77 -37.99 88.43
N GLN A 2 19.41 -36.92 87.96
CA GLN A 2 18.98 -36.09 86.83
C GLN A 2 19.34 -36.84 85.54
N PHE A 3 18.45 -36.87 84.56
CA PHE A 3 18.80 -37.18 83.18
C PHE A 3 18.18 -36.12 82.28
N GLU A 4 19.01 -35.17 81.87
CA GLU A 4 18.78 -34.33 80.71
C GLU A 4 18.89 -35.18 79.45
N HIS A 5 17.94 -35.04 78.53
CA HIS A 5 18.15 -35.40 77.13
C HIS A 5 17.77 -34.25 76.21
N THR A 6 18.82 -33.78 75.55
CA THR A 6 18.94 -32.76 74.54
C THR A 6 18.09 -33.04 73.29
N THR A 7 17.29 -32.07 72.88
CA THR A 7 16.60 -32.03 71.58
C THR A 7 17.57 -31.65 70.46
N ARG A 8 17.73 -32.52 69.46
CA ARG A 8 18.38 -32.23 68.16
C ARG A 8 17.36 -31.59 67.20
N PRO A 9 17.68 -30.48 66.50
CA PRO A 9 16.85 -30.01 65.40
C PRO A 9 17.07 -30.85 64.13
N PRO A 10 16.06 -30.96 63.23
CA PRO A 10 16.22 -31.67 61.96
C PRO A 10 17.11 -30.86 61.02
N ALA A 11 18.11 -31.52 60.43
CA ALA A 11 18.90 -30.98 59.34
C ALA A 11 17.99 -30.80 58.11
N VAL A 12 17.55 -29.56 57.86
CA VAL A 12 16.90 -29.19 56.59
C VAL A 12 17.96 -29.33 55.50
N ALA A 13 17.68 -30.22 54.55
CA ALA A 13 18.61 -30.70 53.55
C ALA A 13 19.18 -29.57 52.66
N PRO A 14 20.48 -29.62 52.30
CA PRO A 14 21.10 -28.69 51.34
C PRO A 14 20.51 -28.81 49.91
N ARG A 15 19.69 -29.85 49.65
CA ARG A 15 19.09 -30.14 48.34
C ARG A 15 18.08 -29.11 47.85
N ALA A 16 17.30 -28.51 48.75
CA ALA A 16 16.28 -27.52 48.38
C ALA A 16 16.92 -26.19 47.96
N LEU A 17 18.01 -25.80 48.64
CA LEU A 17 18.76 -24.58 48.34
C LEU A 17 19.61 -24.75 47.07
N THR A 18 20.17 -25.94 46.81
CA THR A 18 20.84 -26.24 45.53
C THR A 18 19.87 -26.30 44.35
N LEU A 19 18.63 -26.80 44.54
CA LEU A 19 17.62 -26.77 43.47
C LEU A 19 17.20 -25.33 43.16
N ALA A 20 16.97 -24.51 44.20
CA ALA A 20 16.58 -23.11 44.03
C ALA A 20 17.66 -22.27 43.34
N VAL A 21 18.93 -22.46 43.71
CA VAL A 21 20.08 -21.78 43.07
C VAL A 21 20.30 -22.28 41.64
N ALA A 22 20.11 -23.58 41.36
CA ALA A 22 20.17 -24.10 40.00
C ALA A 22 19.03 -23.56 39.12
N SER A 23 17.81 -23.46 39.64
CA SER A 23 16.70 -22.82 38.91
C SER A 23 16.89 -21.32 38.71
N ALA A 24 17.53 -20.61 39.65
CA ALA A 24 17.85 -19.19 39.50
C ALA A 24 19.01 -18.93 38.52
N MET A 25 20.05 -19.77 38.52
CA MET A 25 21.13 -19.73 37.52
C MET A 25 20.62 -20.13 36.14
N LEU A 26 19.72 -21.11 36.05
CA LEU A 26 19.06 -21.47 34.80
C LEU A 26 18.18 -20.32 34.30
N ALA A 27 17.41 -19.66 35.18
CA ALA A 27 16.63 -18.47 34.80
C ALA A 27 17.50 -17.28 34.36
N LEU A 28 18.68 -17.06 34.97
CA LEU A 28 19.64 -16.03 34.54
C LEU A 28 20.36 -16.40 33.24
N ALA A 29 20.60 -17.70 32.98
CA ALA A 29 21.17 -18.18 31.72
C ALA A 29 20.14 -18.22 30.58
N LEU A 30 18.84 -18.28 30.89
CA LEU A 30 17.72 -18.16 29.94
C LEU A 30 17.25 -16.71 29.73
N ALA A 31 17.90 -15.70 30.32
CA ALA A 31 17.76 -14.32 29.87
C ALA A 31 18.42 -14.21 28.48
N GLY A 32 17.69 -14.65 27.46
CA GLY A 32 18.17 -14.84 26.10
C GLY A 32 18.69 -13.55 25.50
N CYS A 33 19.95 -13.54 25.09
CA CYS A 33 20.46 -12.55 24.18
C CYS A 33 19.84 -12.80 22.81
N ALA A 34 18.86 -11.99 22.40
CA ALA A 34 18.39 -12.00 21.02
C ALA A 34 19.58 -11.70 20.09
N VAL A 35 19.94 -12.64 19.22
CA VAL A 35 21.11 -12.49 18.36
C VAL A 35 20.80 -11.60 17.16
N GLY A 36 21.83 -10.92 16.65
CA GLY A 36 21.73 -10.01 15.51
C GLY A 36 21.83 -8.53 15.89
N PRO A 37 21.93 -7.64 14.88
CA PRO A 37 22.09 -6.21 15.11
C PRO A 37 20.76 -5.57 15.55
N ASP A 38 20.82 -4.66 16.50
CA ASP A 38 19.68 -3.82 16.85
C ASP A 38 19.48 -2.72 15.81
N TYR A 39 18.21 -2.43 15.50
CA TYR A 39 17.87 -1.44 14.52
C TYR A 39 18.27 -0.04 15.00
N THR A 40 18.97 0.69 14.12
CA THR A 40 19.24 2.12 14.29
C THR A 40 18.80 2.83 13.02
N ARG A 41 18.07 3.95 13.17
CA ARG A 41 17.58 4.71 12.02
C ARG A 41 18.79 5.15 11.15
N PRO A 42 18.80 4.81 9.84
CA PRO A 42 19.88 5.21 8.96
C PRO A 42 20.01 6.74 8.89
N ALA A 43 21.23 7.26 9.02
CA ALA A 43 21.48 8.68 8.84
C ALA A 43 21.18 9.11 7.40
N VAL A 44 20.51 10.26 7.27
CA VAL A 44 20.21 10.98 6.03
C VAL A 44 20.72 12.40 6.16
N GLN A 45 21.34 12.93 5.11
CA GLN A 45 21.75 14.33 5.07
C GLN A 45 20.52 15.18 4.79
N VAL A 46 20.09 15.94 5.78
CA VAL A 46 18.96 16.87 5.67
C VAL A 46 19.49 18.30 5.57
N PRO A 47 19.17 19.07 4.52
CA PRO A 47 19.54 20.48 4.45
C PRO A 47 18.84 21.28 5.56
N ALA A 48 19.54 22.29 6.09
CA ALA A 48 19.02 23.13 7.17
C ALA A 48 17.85 24.03 6.74
N SER A 49 17.76 24.35 5.44
CA SER A 49 16.71 25.19 4.85
C SER A 49 16.46 24.78 3.40
N TYR A 50 15.23 25.01 2.94
CA TYR A 50 14.92 24.94 1.51
C TYR A 50 15.52 26.15 0.78
N LYS A 51 15.92 25.96 -0.48
CA LYS A 51 16.43 27.03 -1.34
C LYS A 51 15.30 27.97 -1.75
N GLU A 52 14.12 27.42 -2.02
CA GLU A 52 12.96 28.17 -2.52
C GLU A 52 12.13 28.79 -1.38
N ALA A 53 12.67 28.77 -0.18
CA ALA A 53 12.09 29.33 1.02
C ALA A 53 11.99 30.86 1.01
N ALA A 54 10.87 31.41 1.49
CA ALA A 54 10.76 32.84 1.77
C ALA A 54 11.70 33.27 2.93
N GLU A 55 12.21 34.51 2.86
CA GLU A 55 13.00 35.11 3.95
C GLU A 55 12.17 35.18 5.25
N GLY A 56 12.71 34.67 6.36
CA GLY A 56 12.00 34.60 7.66
C GLY A 56 11.51 33.20 8.05
N TRP A 57 11.91 32.16 7.33
CA TRP A 57 11.71 30.76 7.74
C TRP A 57 12.34 30.52 9.11
N LYS A 58 11.52 30.23 10.11
CA LYS A 58 11.98 29.95 11.48
C LYS A 58 11.97 28.45 11.79
N VAL A 59 12.80 28.04 12.74
CA VAL A 59 12.75 26.69 13.27
C VAL A 59 11.39 26.45 13.91
N ALA A 60 10.65 25.43 13.46
CA ALA A 60 9.38 25.06 14.08
C ALA A 60 9.65 24.45 15.47
N GLN A 61 8.93 24.95 16.46
CA GLN A 61 8.78 24.24 17.74
C GLN A 61 7.73 23.15 17.53
N PRO A 62 7.96 21.90 17.97
CA PRO A 62 6.99 20.82 17.82
C PRO A 62 5.63 21.27 18.37
N SER A 63 4.67 21.45 17.47
CA SER A 63 3.28 21.69 17.80
C SER A 63 2.48 20.71 16.95
N ASP A 64 2.69 19.44 17.29
CA ASP A 64 2.18 18.26 16.58
C ASP A 64 0.92 17.69 17.25
N GLN A 65 0.29 18.45 18.14
CA GLN A 65 -0.89 18.03 18.90
C GLN A 65 -2.22 18.25 18.15
N GLY A 66 -2.19 18.61 16.86
CA GLY A 66 -3.40 18.89 16.09
C GLY A 66 -3.51 17.97 14.89
N ASP A 67 -4.43 17.01 14.97
CA ASP A 67 -4.97 16.30 13.81
C ASP A 67 -5.51 17.36 12.84
N ARG A 68 -4.80 17.65 11.75
CA ARG A 68 -5.22 18.73 10.83
C ARG A 68 -6.37 18.32 9.90
N GLY A 69 -6.90 17.10 10.08
CA GLY A 69 -8.16 16.67 9.49
C GLY A 69 -8.21 16.84 7.97
N ALA A 70 -9.35 17.29 7.46
CA ALA A 70 -9.61 17.55 6.05
C ALA A 70 -8.80 18.74 5.50
N TRP A 71 -7.51 18.53 5.17
CA TRP A 71 -6.60 19.59 4.73
C TRP A 71 -7.13 20.40 3.54
N TRP A 72 -7.95 19.80 2.68
CA TRP A 72 -8.57 20.44 1.52
C TRP A 72 -9.59 21.53 1.88
N THR A 73 -10.06 21.59 3.12
CA THR A 73 -10.99 22.64 3.59
C THR A 73 -10.40 24.05 3.50
N ILE A 74 -9.06 24.18 3.46
CA ILE A 74 -8.36 25.45 3.28
C ILE A 74 -8.74 26.17 1.97
N TYR A 75 -9.22 25.45 0.95
CA TYR A 75 -9.66 26.02 -0.32
C TYR A 75 -11.08 26.59 -0.26
N ASN A 76 -11.82 26.39 0.84
CA ASN A 76 -13.18 26.89 1.05
C ASN A 76 -14.18 26.50 -0.07
N ASP A 77 -14.01 25.32 -0.67
CA ASP A 77 -14.89 24.82 -1.73
C ASP A 77 -15.76 23.65 -1.20
N PRO A 78 -17.09 23.84 -1.03
CA PRO A 78 -17.96 22.81 -0.49
C PRO A 78 -18.14 21.61 -1.43
N GLN A 79 -17.99 21.82 -2.74
CA GLN A 79 -18.09 20.72 -3.70
C GLN A 79 -16.83 19.85 -3.65
N LEU A 80 -15.65 20.45 -3.50
CA LEU A 80 -14.41 19.71 -3.24
C LEU A 80 -14.53 18.88 -1.96
N ASN A 81 -15.01 19.48 -0.86
CA ASN A 81 -15.20 18.77 0.40
C ASN A 81 -16.09 17.51 0.24
N ALA A 82 -17.21 17.63 -0.46
CA ALA A 82 -18.12 16.51 -0.69
C ALA A 82 -17.49 15.39 -1.54
N LEU A 83 -16.66 15.74 -2.52
CA LEU A 83 -15.94 14.77 -3.35
C LEU A 83 -14.87 14.03 -2.55
N GLU A 84 -14.12 14.73 -1.69
CA GLU A 84 -13.10 14.13 -0.81
C GLU A 84 -13.72 13.18 0.23
N ASP A 85 -14.86 13.55 0.82
CA ASP A 85 -15.60 12.68 1.73
C ASP A 85 -16.07 11.40 1.05
N LYS A 86 -16.51 11.50 -0.21
CA LYS A 86 -16.93 10.36 -1.02
C LYS A 86 -15.75 9.47 -1.42
N LEU A 87 -14.61 10.08 -1.77
CA LEU A 87 -13.36 9.38 -2.05
C LEU A 87 -12.91 8.54 -0.84
N ASN A 88 -12.92 9.12 0.36
CA ASN A 88 -12.50 8.41 1.58
C ASN A 88 -13.35 7.16 1.88
N GLN A 89 -14.60 7.13 1.41
CA GLN A 89 -15.53 6.02 1.62
C GLN A 89 -15.48 4.97 0.50
N SER A 90 -15.32 5.39 -0.76
CA SER A 90 -15.60 4.55 -1.92
C SER A 90 -14.38 4.25 -2.80
N ASN A 91 -13.23 4.89 -2.57
CA ASN A 91 -12.04 4.70 -3.39
C ASN A 91 -11.45 3.29 -3.25
N GLN A 92 -11.29 2.60 -4.38
CA GLN A 92 -10.85 1.20 -4.41
C GLN A 92 -9.35 1.03 -4.10
N THR A 93 -8.52 2.03 -4.39
CA THR A 93 -7.09 2.02 -4.02
C THR A 93 -6.95 2.09 -2.51
N ILE A 94 -7.70 2.97 -1.82
CA ILE A 94 -7.70 3.02 -0.36
C ILE A 94 -8.20 1.69 0.24
N ALA A 95 -9.27 1.11 -0.32
CA ALA A 95 -9.77 -0.19 0.12
C ALA A 95 -8.74 -1.33 -0.05
N GLN A 96 -7.96 -1.32 -1.14
CA GLN A 96 -6.86 -2.26 -1.38
C GLN A 96 -5.79 -2.16 -0.29
N PHE A 97 -5.31 -0.94 0.02
CA PHE A 97 -4.30 -0.76 1.07
C PHE A 97 -4.86 -1.06 2.47
N ALA A 98 -6.16 -0.82 2.71
CA ALA A 98 -6.81 -1.23 3.95
C ALA A 98 -6.87 -2.75 4.11
N ALA A 99 -7.05 -3.49 3.01
CA ALA A 99 -6.94 -4.95 3.02
C ALA A 99 -5.49 -5.42 3.26
N ALA A 100 -4.50 -4.76 2.64
CA ALA A 100 -3.08 -5.06 2.86
C ALA A 100 -2.66 -4.82 4.32
N TYR A 101 -3.15 -3.76 4.97
CA TYR A 101 -2.91 -3.52 6.39
C TYR A 101 -3.53 -4.63 7.27
N ARG A 102 -4.78 -5.06 6.98
CA ARG A 102 -5.40 -6.19 7.68
C ARG A 102 -4.61 -7.49 7.50
N GLN A 103 -4.06 -7.73 6.31
CA GLN A 103 -3.17 -8.86 6.04
C GLN A 103 -1.90 -8.77 6.90
N ALA A 104 -1.24 -7.62 6.93
CA ALA A 104 -0.03 -7.43 7.73
C ALA A 104 -0.29 -7.66 9.23
N ARG A 105 -1.43 -7.19 9.75
CA ARG A 105 -1.85 -7.46 11.14
C ARG A 105 -2.09 -8.95 11.41
N ALA A 106 -2.63 -9.69 10.44
CA ALA A 106 -2.80 -11.14 10.56
C ALA A 106 -1.44 -11.87 10.57
N LEU A 107 -0.46 -11.41 9.77
CA LEU A 107 0.90 -11.96 9.76
C LEU A 107 1.65 -11.75 11.09
N VAL A 108 1.39 -10.64 11.80
CA VAL A 108 1.87 -10.48 13.18
C VAL A 108 1.28 -11.54 14.11
N GLY A 109 -0.03 -11.80 13.98
CA GLY A 109 -0.70 -12.87 14.73
C GLY A 109 -0.12 -14.26 14.43
N GLU A 110 0.17 -14.53 13.16
CA GLU A 110 0.81 -15.78 12.70
C GLU A 110 2.21 -15.94 13.31
N ALA A 111 3.05 -14.90 13.27
CA ALA A 111 4.38 -14.94 13.86
C ALA A 111 4.32 -15.11 15.40
N ARG A 112 3.36 -14.46 16.08
CA ARG A 112 3.18 -14.60 17.53
C ARG A 112 2.70 -16.00 17.93
N ALA A 113 2.04 -16.75 17.05
CA ALA A 113 1.62 -18.12 17.34
C ALA A 113 2.82 -19.04 17.61
N ALA A 114 3.99 -18.74 17.02
CA ALA A 114 5.21 -19.51 17.24
C ALA A 114 5.78 -19.38 18.67
N TYR A 115 5.29 -18.44 19.50
CA TYR A 115 5.60 -18.42 20.92
C TYR A 115 4.95 -19.56 21.71
N PHE A 116 3.95 -20.23 21.15
CA PHE A 116 3.14 -21.21 21.85
C PHE A 116 3.31 -22.62 21.27
N PRO A 117 3.06 -23.67 22.08
CA PRO A 117 3.02 -25.04 21.59
C PRO A 117 1.90 -25.23 20.56
N VAL A 118 2.21 -25.96 19.49
CA VAL A 118 1.19 -26.48 18.57
C VAL A 118 0.70 -27.81 19.11
N ILE A 119 -0.61 -27.94 19.31
CA ILE A 119 -1.27 -29.18 19.71
C ILE A 119 -1.98 -29.76 18.48
N SER A 120 -1.61 -30.96 18.09
CA SER A 120 -2.26 -31.71 17.02
C SER A 120 -2.89 -33.00 17.56
N ALA A 121 -3.90 -33.47 16.85
CA ALA A 121 -4.54 -34.76 17.11
C ALA A 121 -4.31 -35.66 15.90
N SER A 122 -3.89 -36.89 16.16
CA SER A 122 -3.61 -37.89 15.14
C SER A 122 -4.38 -39.18 15.42
N ALA A 123 -4.90 -39.81 14.38
CA ALA A 123 -5.50 -41.14 14.44
C ALA A 123 -5.05 -41.94 13.22
N GLY A 124 -4.49 -43.11 13.47
CA GLY A 124 -3.84 -43.92 12.45
C GLY A 124 -4.11 -45.41 12.63
N GLY A 125 -4.09 -46.13 11.52
CA GLY A 125 -4.24 -47.57 11.48
C GLY A 125 -3.34 -48.12 10.39
N THR A 126 -2.29 -48.82 10.76
CA THR A 126 -1.34 -49.42 9.82
C THR A 126 -1.42 -50.93 9.95
N ARG A 127 -1.47 -51.62 8.80
CA ARG A 127 -1.35 -53.07 8.71
C ARG A 127 -0.19 -53.40 7.78
N GLN A 128 0.85 -54.01 8.33
CA GLN A 128 2.06 -54.33 7.60
C GLN A 128 2.34 -55.83 7.67
N ARG A 129 2.77 -56.41 6.55
CA ARG A 129 3.32 -57.77 6.51
C ARG A 129 4.83 -57.69 6.39
N THR A 130 5.53 -58.19 7.39
CA THR A 130 6.97 -58.44 7.30
C THR A 130 7.17 -59.81 6.64
N PRO A 131 7.76 -59.88 5.43
CA PRO A 131 7.95 -61.16 4.73
C PRO A 131 8.93 -62.05 5.49
N SER A 132 8.75 -63.37 5.40
CA SER A 132 9.71 -64.33 5.94
C SER A 132 11.06 -64.14 5.26
N ARG A 133 12.12 -63.90 6.03
CA ARG A 133 13.50 -64.01 5.54
C ARG A 133 14.03 -65.38 5.95
N SER A 134 14.57 -66.14 4.99
CA SER A 134 15.24 -67.42 5.25
C SER A 134 16.59 -67.17 5.91
N SER A 135 16.56 -66.78 7.18
CA SER A 135 17.72 -66.61 8.02
C SER A 135 17.64 -67.70 9.09
N THR A 136 18.32 -68.82 8.85
CA THR A 136 18.49 -69.87 9.85
C THR A 136 19.65 -69.45 10.74
N SER A 137 19.35 -68.91 11.93
CA SER A 137 20.37 -68.75 12.97
C SER A 137 20.23 -69.90 13.96
N SER A 138 21.32 -70.61 14.20
CA SER A 138 21.42 -71.61 15.26
C SER A 138 22.10 -70.99 16.47
N ILE A 139 21.43 -71.01 17.62
CA ILE A 139 22.09 -70.72 18.90
C ILE A 139 22.46 -72.05 19.51
N THR A 140 23.76 -72.30 19.67
CA THR A 140 24.29 -73.48 20.35
C THR A 140 24.58 -73.11 21.79
N GLY A 141 23.83 -73.69 22.73
CA GLY A 141 24.08 -73.52 24.17
C GLY A 141 25.33 -74.26 24.63
N SER A 142 25.85 -73.91 25.79
CA SER A 142 27.07 -74.47 26.40
C SER A 142 27.03 -76.00 26.60
N ASN A 143 25.83 -76.59 26.56
CA ASN A 143 25.60 -78.04 26.69
C ASN A 143 25.49 -78.76 25.33
N GLY A 144 25.87 -78.12 24.21
CA GLY A 144 25.85 -78.71 22.87
C GLY A 144 24.48 -78.79 22.21
N THR A 145 23.42 -78.32 22.86
CA THR A 145 22.08 -78.22 22.28
C THR A 145 21.99 -77.01 21.36
N SER A 146 21.77 -77.24 20.06
CA SER A 146 21.52 -76.18 19.07
C SER A 146 20.02 -76.01 18.81
N ILE A 147 19.54 -74.76 18.93
CA ILE A 147 18.15 -74.39 18.61
C ILE A 147 18.18 -73.59 17.31
N GLY A 148 17.51 -74.10 16.26
CA GLY A 148 17.33 -73.41 14.99
C GLY A 148 16.20 -72.39 15.08
N ILE A 149 16.51 -71.11 14.92
CA ILE A 149 15.53 -70.03 14.88
C ILE A 149 15.21 -69.75 13.42
N SER A 150 13.97 -70.02 13.02
CA SER A 150 13.45 -69.69 11.69
C SER A 150 12.53 -68.47 11.81
N SER A 151 12.81 -67.42 11.04
CA SER A 151 11.93 -66.24 11.00
C SER A 151 10.73 -66.53 10.08
N SER A 152 9.55 -66.71 10.67
CA SER A 152 8.30 -66.74 9.93
C SER A 152 7.79 -65.31 9.75
N GLY A 153 7.28 -64.99 8.56
CA GLY A 153 6.75 -63.67 8.25
C GLY A 153 5.53 -63.36 9.12
N SER A 154 5.52 -62.19 9.73
CA SER A 154 4.46 -61.75 10.64
C SER A 154 3.62 -60.64 10.02
N ILE A 155 2.33 -60.65 10.33
CA ILE A 155 1.43 -59.51 10.07
C ILE A 155 1.31 -58.74 11.38
N THR A 156 1.66 -57.46 11.34
CA THR A 156 1.53 -56.54 12.46
C THR A 156 0.47 -55.51 12.13
N ASN A 157 -0.48 -55.32 13.05
CA ASN A 157 -1.38 -54.19 13.02
C ASN A 157 -0.91 -53.19 14.09
N SER A 158 -1.02 -51.90 13.81
CA SER A 158 -0.92 -50.84 14.81
C SER A 158 -2.09 -49.89 14.60
N TYR A 159 -2.84 -49.63 15.66
CA TYR A 159 -3.88 -48.62 15.72
C TYR A 159 -3.45 -47.62 16.78
N ASN A 160 -3.43 -46.34 16.44
CA ASN A 160 -3.05 -45.27 17.34
C ASN A 160 -4.06 -44.14 17.30
N ILE A 161 -4.34 -43.55 18.46
CA ILE A 161 -5.02 -42.27 18.60
C ILE A 161 -4.25 -41.46 19.62
N GLY A 162 -3.80 -40.27 19.22
CA GLY A 162 -2.87 -39.48 20.01
C GLY A 162 -3.13 -38.00 19.93
N LEU A 163 -2.69 -37.29 20.97
CA LEU A 163 -2.47 -35.87 20.96
C LEU A 163 -0.96 -35.64 21.04
N ASP A 164 -0.48 -34.76 20.17
CA ASP A 164 0.93 -34.41 20.06
C ASP A 164 1.06 -32.90 20.30
N ALA A 165 2.00 -32.49 21.14
CA ALA A 165 2.34 -31.10 21.39
C ALA A 165 3.81 -30.89 21.04
N SER A 166 4.09 -29.88 20.21
CA SER A 166 5.44 -29.50 19.80
C SER A 166 5.66 -28.01 20.01
N TRP A 167 6.77 -27.65 20.64
CA TRP A 167 7.12 -26.26 20.93
C TRP A 167 8.62 -26.04 20.83
N GLU A 168 9.03 -24.92 20.23
CA GLU A 168 10.42 -24.48 20.20
C GLU A 168 10.55 -23.22 21.05
N PRO A 169 11.13 -23.30 22.27
CA PRO A 169 11.37 -22.12 23.09
C PRO A 169 12.36 -21.17 22.41
N ASP A 170 12.06 -19.88 22.45
CA ASP A 170 12.85 -18.84 21.78
C ASP A 170 14.13 -18.49 22.56
N LEU A 171 15.14 -19.37 22.50
CA LEU A 171 16.41 -19.22 23.22
C LEU A 171 17.31 -18.14 22.62
N TRP A 172 17.30 -18.02 21.29
CA TRP A 172 18.22 -17.17 20.52
C TRP A 172 17.53 -15.93 19.94
N GLY A 173 16.22 -15.78 20.16
CA GLY A 173 15.44 -14.66 19.64
C GLY A 173 14.96 -14.85 18.20
N GLN A 174 15.01 -16.05 17.60
CA GLN A 174 14.50 -16.27 16.25
C GLN A 174 13.02 -15.91 16.15
N VAL A 175 12.20 -16.38 17.10
CA VAL A 175 10.75 -16.11 17.09
C VAL A 175 10.49 -14.64 17.37
N SER A 176 11.18 -14.06 18.36
CA SER A 176 11.04 -12.64 18.71
C SER A 176 11.46 -11.69 17.60
N ARG A 177 12.60 -11.94 16.93
CA ARG A 177 13.03 -11.19 15.74
C ARG A 177 12.02 -11.35 14.60
N THR A 178 11.45 -12.55 14.41
CA THR A 178 10.40 -12.76 13.39
C THR A 178 9.16 -11.92 13.71
N VAL A 179 8.72 -11.89 14.97
CA VAL A 179 7.58 -11.08 15.42
C VAL A 179 7.86 -9.59 15.24
N HIS A 180 9.01 -9.10 15.68
CA HIS A 180 9.40 -7.69 15.50
C HIS A 180 9.50 -7.31 14.01
N SER A 181 9.97 -8.22 13.15
CA SER A 181 9.97 -8.02 11.69
C SER A 181 8.55 -7.83 11.14
N GLN A 182 7.60 -8.68 11.55
CA GLN A 182 6.21 -8.55 11.13
C GLN A 182 5.53 -7.30 11.73
N GLU A 183 5.85 -6.92 12.96
CA GLU A 183 5.34 -5.69 13.59
C GLU A 183 5.82 -4.44 12.86
N ALA A 184 7.10 -4.37 12.51
CA ALA A 184 7.64 -3.31 11.66
C ALA A 184 6.97 -3.33 10.26
N GLY A 185 6.73 -4.52 9.69
CA GLY A 185 5.97 -4.67 8.45
C GLY A 185 4.52 -4.15 8.55
N GLN A 186 3.83 -4.41 9.66
CA GLN A 186 2.50 -3.90 9.94
C GLN A 186 2.49 -2.37 10.05
N GLN A 187 3.46 -1.79 10.75
CA GLN A 187 3.64 -0.34 10.85
C GLN A 187 3.90 0.28 9.47
N GLY A 188 4.73 -0.36 8.64
CA GLY A 188 4.94 0.04 7.25
C GLY A 188 3.65 0.00 6.41
N ALA A 189 2.83 -1.03 6.58
CA ALA A 189 1.54 -1.15 5.89
C ALA A 189 0.51 -0.09 6.33
N ALA A 190 0.53 0.34 7.61
CA ALA A 190 -0.28 1.46 8.08
C ALA A 190 0.15 2.78 7.41
N ALA A 191 1.46 3.01 7.32
CA ALA A 191 2.01 4.18 6.64
C ALA A 191 1.74 4.16 5.12
N ASP A 192 1.78 2.98 4.48
CA ASP A 192 1.38 2.81 3.08
C ASP A 192 -0.10 3.15 2.85
N LEU A 193 -1.00 2.75 3.77
CA LEU A 193 -2.42 3.11 3.73
C LEU A 193 -2.64 4.63 3.85
N ALA A 194 -1.98 5.27 4.82
CA ALA A 194 -2.02 6.72 4.96
C ALA A 194 -1.47 7.45 3.72
N ASN A 195 -0.37 6.94 3.13
CA ASN A 195 0.18 7.48 1.89
C ASN A 195 -0.79 7.34 0.72
N ALA A 196 -1.42 6.18 0.56
CA ALA A 196 -2.40 5.92 -0.49
C ALA A 196 -3.61 6.85 -0.38
N ARG A 197 -4.11 7.07 0.85
CA ARG A 197 -5.18 8.02 1.14
C ARG A 197 -4.77 9.45 0.77
N LEU A 198 -3.65 9.94 1.28
CA LEU A 198 -3.17 11.29 0.97
C LEU A 198 -2.93 11.49 -0.53
N SER A 199 -2.33 10.50 -1.20
CA SER A 199 -2.10 10.58 -2.64
C SER A 199 -3.41 10.60 -3.43
N ALA A 200 -4.40 9.80 -3.05
CA ALA A 200 -5.70 9.78 -3.72
C ALA A 200 -6.44 11.11 -3.55
N GLN A 201 -6.46 11.67 -2.33
CA GLN A 201 -7.04 12.99 -2.04
C GLN A 201 -6.35 14.08 -2.86
N ALA A 202 -5.01 14.13 -2.82
CA ALA A 202 -4.25 15.12 -3.58
C ALA A 202 -4.49 15.01 -5.09
N THR A 203 -4.57 13.78 -5.64
CA THR A 203 -4.92 13.58 -7.05
C THR A 203 -6.33 14.08 -7.35
N LEU A 204 -7.32 13.82 -6.50
CA LEU A 204 -8.68 14.32 -6.68
C LEU A 204 -8.72 15.85 -6.68
N ALA A 205 -8.08 16.51 -5.71
CA ALA A 205 -8.03 17.96 -5.66
C ALA A 205 -7.28 18.58 -6.86
N GLN A 206 -6.17 17.97 -7.32
CA GLN A 206 -5.46 18.42 -8.53
C GLN A 206 -6.32 18.29 -9.79
N THR A 207 -6.98 17.15 -9.99
CA THR A 207 -7.89 16.93 -11.12
C THR A 207 -9.10 17.87 -11.03
N TYR A 208 -9.63 18.11 -9.83
CA TYR A 208 -10.71 19.07 -9.62
C TYR A 208 -10.32 20.49 -10.06
N PHE A 209 -9.16 20.99 -9.64
CA PHE A 209 -8.72 22.33 -10.05
C PHE A 209 -8.33 22.41 -11.53
N SER A 210 -7.83 21.32 -12.13
CA SER A 210 -7.68 21.20 -13.59
C SER A 210 -9.02 21.36 -14.30
N LEU A 211 -10.06 20.63 -13.87
CA LEU A 211 -11.42 20.73 -14.40
C LEU A 211 -12.00 22.13 -14.27
N ARG A 212 -11.79 22.81 -13.13
CA ARG A 212 -12.22 24.21 -12.93
C ARG A 212 -11.48 25.20 -13.84
N SER A 213 -10.20 24.94 -14.12
CA SER A 213 -9.44 25.71 -15.12
C SER A 213 -9.98 25.51 -16.54
N LEU A 214 -10.44 24.30 -16.87
CA LEU A 214 -11.09 24.00 -18.15
C LEU A 214 -12.49 24.64 -18.24
N ASP A 215 -13.24 24.71 -17.14
CA ASP A 215 -14.51 25.46 -17.07
C ASP A 215 -14.28 26.97 -17.33
N ALA A 216 -13.21 27.55 -16.78
CA ALA A 216 -12.83 28.95 -17.05
C ALA A 216 -12.44 29.16 -18.53
N THR A 217 -11.67 28.22 -19.10
CA THR A 217 -11.31 28.23 -20.53
C THR A 217 -12.54 28.09 -21.43
N GLN A 218 -13.51 27.24 -21.06
CA GLN A 218 -14.76 27.08 -21.79
C GLN A 218 -15.54 28.39 -21.83
N LYS A 219 -15.69 29.06 -20.68
CA LYS A 219 -16.35 30.36 -20.60
C LYS A 219 -15.69 31.39 -21.54
N LEU A 220 -14.36 31.45 -21.55
CA LEU A 220 -13.60 32.33 -22.44
C LEU A 220 -13.87 32.01 -23.92
N LEU A 221 -13.90 30.72 -24.28
CA LEU A 221 -14.17 30.25 -25.64
C LEU A 221 -15.60 30.57 -26.08
N ASP A 222 -16.59 30.39 -25.21
CA ASP A 222 -18.00 30.72 -25.48
C ASP A 222 -18.17 32.23 -25.71
N ASP A 223 -17.56 33.06 -24.85
CA ASP A 223 -17.55 34.51 -24.98
C ASP A 223 -16.86 34.94 -26.31
N THR A 224 -15.81 34.23 -26.71
CA THR A 224 -15.07 34.43 -27.98
C THR A 224 -15.89 34.03 -29.20
N VAL A 225 -16.59 32.90 -29.18
CA VAL A 225 -17.50 32.45 -30.25
C VAL A 225 -18.62 33.47 -30.45
N ALA A 226 -19.20 33.98 -29.36
CA ALA A 226 -20.23 35.03 -29.42
C ALA A 226 -19.67 36.34 -30.00
N ALA A 227 -18.44 36.72 -29.63
CA ALA A 227 -17.77 37.89 -30.20
C ALA A 227 -17.50 37.75 -31.70
N TYR A 228 -16.91 36.63 -32.14
CA TYR A 228 -16.63 36.37 -33.56
C TYR A 228 -17.90 36.20 -34.40
N GLY A 229 -18.98 35.68 -33.82
CA GLY A 229 -20.30 35.67 -34.48
C GLY A 229 -20.79 37.08 -34.80
N ARG A 230 -20.65 38.02 -33.86
CA ARG A 230 -20.99 39.44 -34.08
C ARG A 230 -20.07 40.08 -35.13
N SER A 231 -18.76 39.80 -35.10
CA SER A 231 -17.82 40.28 -36.11
C SER A 231 -18.15 39.78 -37.51
N LEU A 232 -18.49 38.49 -37.66
CA LEU A 232 -18.90 37.92 -38.95
C LEU A 232 -20.20 38.55 -39.47
N GLN A 233 -21.18 38.79 -38.60
CA GLN A 233 -22.42 39.46 -39.00
C GLN A 233 -22.15 40.89 -39.49
N LEU A 234 -21.27 41.62 -38.80
CA LEU A 234 -20.86 42.96 -39.21
C LEU A 234 -20.16 42.95 -40.57
N THR A 235 -19.20 42.06 -40.79
CA THR A 235 -18.49 41.97 -42.08
C THR A 235 -19.41 41.54 -43.22
N GLN A 236 -20.33 40.61 -42.99
CA GLN A 236 -21.36 40.23 -43.96
C GLN A 236 -22.28 41.40 -44.33
N ASN A 237 -22.66 42.24 -43.36
CA ASN A 237 -23.46 43.43 -43.61
C ASN A 237 -22.71 44.43 -44.49
N GLN A 238 -21.45 44.71 -44.17
CA GLN A 238 -20.61 45.63 -44.94
C GLN A 238 -20.32 45.12 -46.37
N TYR A 239 -20.10 43.81 -46.53
CA TYR A 239 -19.90 43.21 -47.85
C TYR A 239 -21.15 43.34 -48.73
N ARG A 240 -22.35 43.13 -48.17
CA ARG A 240 -23.63 43.32 -48.88
C ARG A 240 -23.86 44.77 -49.33
N GLN A 241 -23.26 45.73 -48.62
CA GLN A 241 -23.27 47.15 -48.97
C GLN A 241 -22.11 47.54 -49.91
N GLY A 242 -21.26 46.59 -50.30
CA GLY A 242 -20.11 46.84 -51.18
C GLY A 242 -18.94 47.59 -50.53
N ILE A 243 -18.88 47.64 -49.20
CA ILE A 243 -17.90 48.45 -48.45
C ILE A 243 -16.57 47.69 -48.23
N ILE A 244 -16.61 46.37 -48.11
CA ILE A 244 -15.44 45.51 -47.84
C ILE A 244 -15.33 44.36 -48.84
N ALA A 245 -14.16 43.72 -48.89
CA ALA A 245 -13.88 42.59 -49.78
C ALA A 245 -14.45 41.26 -49.24
N ARG A 246 -14.68 40.29 -50.15
CA ARG A 246 -15.12 38.94 -49.78
C ARG A 246 -14.09 38.20 -48.92
N SER A 247 -12.80 38.54 -49.04
CA SER A 247 -11.70 38.01 -48.22
C SER A 247 -11.95 38.22 -46.73
N ASP A 248 -12.44 39.40 -46.34
CA ASP A 248 -12.64 39.79 -44.94
C ASP A 248 -13.78 38.97 -44.31
N VAL A 249 -14.83 38.69 -45.09
CA VAL A 249 -15.92 37.80 -44.67
C VAL A 249 -15.41 36.37 -44.46
N ILE A 250 -14.57 35.86 -45.36
CA ILE A 250 -13.99 34.53 -45.24
C ILE A 250 -13.05 34.45 -44.03
N GLN A 251 -12.23 35.48 -43.80
CA GLN A 251 -11.36 35.55 -42.60
C GLN A 251 -12.18 35.55 -41.30
N ALA A 252 -13.24 36.36 -41.22
CA ALA A 252 -14.15 36.38 -40.08
C ALA A 252 -14.83 35.02 -39.86
N GLN A 253 -15.23 34.35 -40.95
CA GLN A 253 -15.86 33.04 -40.90
C GLN A 253 -14.89 31.97 -40.40
N THR A 254 -13.66 31.95 -40.92
CA THR A 254 -12.60 31.03 -40.46
C THR A 254 -12.34 31.22 -38.96
N GLN A 255 -12.26 32.47 -38.50
CA GLN A 255 -11.98 32.76 -37.09
C GLN A 255 -13.10 32.26 -36.15
N LEU A 256 -14.37 32.44 -36.54
CA LEU A 256 -15.50 31.88 -35.81
C LEU A 256 -15.44 30.35 -35.76
N GLN A 257 -15.16 29.71 -36.90
CA GLN A 257 -15.08 28.25 -36.99
C GLN A 257 -13.92 27.68 -36.18
N SER A 258 -12.76 28.36 -36.16
CA SER A 258 -11.62 27.99 -35.32
C SER A 258 -11.93 28.09 -33.83
N ALA A 259 -12.63 29.15 -33.39
CA ALA A 259 -13.05 29.27 -31.99
C ALA A 259 -14.09 28.20 -31.60
N GLN A 260 -15.02 27.89 -32.50
CA GLN A 260 -15.99 26.80 -32.29
C GLN A 260 -15.30 25.45 -32.16
N ALA A 261 -14.30 25.16 -33.00
CA ALA A 261 -13.50 23.94 -32.91
C ALA A 261 -12.78 23.86 -31.56
N ALA A 262 -12.11 24.94 -31.13
CA ALA A 262 -11.42 24.98 -29.84
C ALA A 262 -12.38 24.79 -28.64
N ALA A 263 -13.59 25.36 -28.70
CA ALA A 263 -14.63 25.16 -27.69
C ALA A 263 -15.08 23.70 -27.60
N ILE A 264 -15.21 23.02 -28.75
CA ILE A 264 -15.55 21.59 -28.80
C ILE A 264 -14.39 20.75 -28.24
N ASP A 265 -13.15 21.07 -28.62
CA ASP A 265 -11.95 20.33 -28.19
C ASP A 265 -11.72 20.43 -26.67
N ASN A 266 -12.00 21.59 -26.05
CA ASN A 266 -11.93 21.77 -24.59
C ASN A 266 -12.87 20.80 -23.84
N GLY A 267 -14.01 20.45 -24.45
CA GLY A 267 -14.94 19.45 -23.91
C GLY A 267 -14.32 18.06 -23.73
N VAL A 268 -13.33 17.68 -24.56
CA VAL A 268 -12.64 16.39 -24.44
C VAL A 268 -11.83 16.33 -23.15
N ALA A 269 -10.99 17.34 -22.89
CA ALA A 269 -10.18 17.41 -21.68
C ALA A 269 -11.07 17.48 -20.43
N ARG A 270 -12.15 18.27 -20.49
CA ARG A 270 -13.09 18.38 -19.37
C ARG A 270 -13.75 17.04 -19.04
N ALA A 271 -14.20 16.30 -20.06
CA ALA A 271 -14.78 14.98 -19.86
C ALA A 271 -13.78 13.97 -19.29
N GLN A 272 -12.50 14.04 -19.71
CA GLN A 272 -11.45 13.18 -19.15
C GLN A 272 -11.22 13.43 -17.65
N ASP A 273 -11.15 14.70 -17.23
CA ASP A 273 -11.01 15.05 -15.81
C ASP A 273 -12.26 14.64 -15.01
N GLU A 274 -13.48 14.83 -15.56
CA GLU A 274 -14.73 14.41 -14.93
C GLU A 274 -14.80 12.89 -14.73
N HIS A 275 -14.40 12.12 -15.75
CA HIS A 275 -14.31 10.66 -15.65
C HIS A 275 -13.22 10.20 -14.66
N ALA A 276 -12.09 10.91 -14.59
CA ALA A 276 -11.03 10.62 -13.62
C ALA A 276 -11.53 10.83 -12.18
N ILE A 277 -12.26 11.92 -11.92
CA ILE A 277 -12.89 12.16 -10.62
C ILE A 277 -13.92 11.07 -10.30
N ALA A 278 -14.75 10.66 -11.27
CA ALA A 278 -15.72 9.58 -11.09
C ALA A 278 -15.05 8.29 -10.58
N VAL A 279 -13.94 7.90 -11.19
CA VAL A 279 -13.15 6.72 -10.78
C VAL A 279 -12.58 6.89 -9.37
N LEU A 280 -12.06 8.07 -9.04
CA LEU A 280 -11.49 8.36 -7.71
C LEU A 280 -12.55 8.31 -6.60
N VAL A 281 -13.79 8.72 -6.88
CA VAL A 281 -14.91 8.65 -5.92
C VAL A 281 -15.69 7.33 -5.97
N GLY A 282 -15.22 6.36 -6.77
CA GLY A 282 -15.78 5.00 -6.83
C GLY A 282 -17.10 4.89 -7.59
N GLU A 283 -17.37 5.77 -8.56
CA GLU A 283 -18.58 5.75 -9.39
C GLU A 283 -18.30 5.47 -10.87
N PRO A 284 -19.24 4.81 -11.59
CA PRO A 284 -19.15 4.69 -13.03
C PRO A 284 -19.18 6.06 -13.71
N ALA A 285 -18.23 6.31 -14.60
CA ALA A 285 -18.10 7.57 -15.32
C ALA A 285 -19.35 7.96 -16.13
N SER A 286 -20.15 6.99 -16.57
CA SER A 286 -21.37 7.22 -17.36
C SER A 286 -22.54 7.82 -16.56
N THR A 287 -22.52 7.73 -15.23
CA THR A 287 -23.59 8.22 -14.35
C THR A 287 -23.17 9.40 -13.48
N PHE A 288 -21.88 9.72 -13.46
CA PHE A 288 -21.32 10.81 -12.68
C PHE A 288 -21.37 12.12 -13.47
N SER A 289 -21.66 13.23 -12.79
CA SER A 289 -21.51 14.55 -13.39
C SER A 289 -21.17 15.64 -12.38
N ILE A 290 -20.37 16.61 -12.82
CA ILE A 290 -19.99 17.83 -12.11
C ILE A 290 -20.49 19.04 -12.91
N PRO A 291 -21.29 19.93 -12.27
CA PRO A 291 -21.72 21.16 -12.92
C PRO A 291 -20.52 22.06 -13.23
N SER A 292 -20.59 22.72 -14.38
CA SER A 292 -19.58 23.70 -14.80
C SER A 292 -19.54 24.88 -13.81
N SER A 293 -18.34 25.21 -13.36
CA SER A 293 -18.07 26.41 -12.57
C SER A 293 -16.66 26.90 -12.88
N PRO A 294 -16.51 28.07 -13.53
CA PRO A 294 -15.19 28.67 -13.76
C PRO A 294 -14.39 28.83 -12.46
N LEU A 295 -13.08 28.65 -12.55
CA LEU A 295 -12.16 28.87 -11.43
C LEU A 295 -12.15 30.35 -11.01
N ASP A 296 -12.52 30.61 -9.75
CA ASP A 296 -12.47 31.95 -9.11
C ASP A 296 -11.58 31.96 -7.84
N ALA A 297 -11.00 30.81 -7.49
CA ALA A 297 -10.22 30.65 -6.27
C ALA A 297 -8.75 31.07 -6.45
N THR A 298 -8.21 31.73 -5.43
CA THR A 298 -6.76 31.95 -5.29
C THR A 298 -6.15 30.91 -4.35
N PRO A 299 -4.92 30.45 -4.61
CA PRO A 299 -4.23 29.55 -3.70
C PRO A 299 -4.14 30.13 -2.29
N PRO A 300 -4.38 29.33 -1.24
CA PRO A 300 -4.19 29.76 0.14
C PRO A 300 -2.71 30.03 0.42
N ALA A 301 -2.44 30.90 1.40
CA ALA A 301 -1.07 31.20 1.82
C ALA A 301 -0.39 29.94 2.37
N VAL A 302 0.84 29.68 1.90
CA VAL A 302 1.64 28.52 2.32
C VAL A 302 2.06 28.66 3.79
N PRO A 303 1.74 27.69 4.66
CA PRO A 303 2.28 27.66 6.02
C PRO A 303 3.79 27.35 5.98
N ALA A 304 4.62 28.19 6.59
CA ALA A 304 6.05 27.92 6.74
C ALA A 304 6.27 26.76 7.72
N GLN A 305 6.64 25.56 7.23
CA GLN A 305 7.00 24.41 8.06
C GLN A 305 8.38 23.87 7.69
N MET A 306 9.07 23.25 8.65
CA MET A 306 10.48 22.86 8.54
C MET A 306 10.73 21.55 7.79
N PRO A 307 11.93 21.38 7.19
CA PRO A 307 12.35 20.13 6.57
C PRO A 307 12.50 18.93 7.51
N SER A 308 12.85 19.13 8.78
CA SER A 308 12.97 18.02 9.74
C SER A 308 11.63 17.40 10.11
N ALA A 309 10.55 18.19 10.09
CA ALA A 309 9.21 17.70 10.32
C ALA A 309 8.73 16.75 9.21
N LEU A 310 9.28 16.84 7.98
CA LEU A 310 8.92 15.91 6.90
C LEU A 310 9.27 14.46 7.25
N LEU A 311 10.43 14.23 7.88
CA LEU A 311 10.84 12.87 8.26
C LEU A 311 9.88 12.22 9.26
N GLU A 312 9.10 13.03 9.97
CA GLU A 312 8.14 12.61 10.99
C GLU A 312 6.69 12.74 10.52
N ARG A 313 6.43 13.33 9.34
CA ARG A 313 5.07 13.64 8.87
C ARG A 313 4.73 13.10 7.48
N ARG A 314 5.69 12.55 6.76
CA ARG A 314 5.43 11.94 5.45
C ARG A 314 5.21 10.42 5.59
N PRO A 315 4.01 9.91 5.26
CA PRO A 315 3.73 8.49 5.38
C PRO A 315 4.62 7.60 4.50
N ASP A 316 5.04 8.07 3.33
CA ASP A 316 5.95 7.32 2.44
C ASP A 316 7.35 7.15 3.05
N ILE A 317 7.88 8.18 3.71
CA ILE A 317 9.17 8.09 4.44
C ILE A 317 9.06 7.13 5.61
N ALA A 318 7.98 7.23 6.40
CA ALA A 318 7.73 6.33 7.52
C ALA A 318 7.60 4.87 7.06
N SER A 319 6.90 4.61 5.96
CA SER A 319 6.80 3.28 5.36
C SER A 319 8.18 2.73 4.96
N ALA A 320 8.99 3.53 4.26
CA ALA A 320 10.31 3.11 3.82
C ALA A 320 11.26 2.82 5.00
N GLU A 321 11.19 3.64 6.06
CA GLU A 321 11.93 3.39 7.30
C GLU A 321 11.52 2.06 7.95
N ARG A 322 10.21 1.80 8.08
CA ARG A 322 9.70 0.58 8.73
C ARG A 322 10.01 -0.68 7.92
N LYS A 323 10.06 -0.59 6.59
CA LYS A 323 10.55 -1.66 5.72
C LYS A 323 12.04 -1.95 5.95
N ALA A 324 12.86 -0.92 6.17
CA ALA A 324 14.26 -1.10 6.55
C ALA A 324 14.40 -1.74 7.95
N ALA A 325 13.57 -1.33 8.92
CA ALA A 325 13.54 -1.96 10.25
C ALA A 325 13.13 -3.44 10.18
N ALA A 326 12.08 -3.77 9.41
CA ALA A 326 11.64 -5.15 9.21
C ALA A 326 12.74 -6.04 8.61
N ALA A 327 13.50 -5.51 7.64
CA ALA A 327 14.63 -6.21 7.03
C ALA A 327 15.83 -6.35 7.98
N ASN A 328 16.06 -5.39 8.88
CA ASN A 328 17.08 -5.52 9.91
C ASN A 328 16.79 -6.71 10.84
N GLU A 329 15.53 -6.86 11.28
CA GLU A 329 15.13 -7.99 12.13
C GLU A 329 15.32 -9.35 11.42
N GLN A 330 15.14 -9.41 10.09
CA GLN A 330 15.41 -10.62 9.30
C GLN A 330 16.89 -11.02 9.28
N ILE A 331 17.83 -10.07 9.43
CA ILE A 331 19.25 -10.39 9.64
C ILE A 331 19.42 -11.16 10.95
N GLY A 332 18.73 -10.75 12.02
CA GLY A 332 18.71 -11.46 13.30
C GLY A 332 18.15 -12.87 13.18
N VAL A 333 17.04 -13.04 12.44
CA VAL A 333 16.46 -14.36 12.12
C VAL A 333 17.47 -15.25 11.37
N ALA A 334 18.17 -14.71 10.37
CA ALA A 334 19.18 -15.47 9.61
C ALA A 334 20.40 -15.84 10.47
N ILE A 335 20.83 -14.96 11.37
CA ILE A 335 21.92 -15.24 12.32
C ILE A 335 21.51 -16.30 13.35
N ALA A 336 20.25 -16.29 13.80
CA ALA A 336 19.75 -17.29 14.75
C ALA A 336 19.84 -18.72 14.20
N ALA A 337 19.75 -18.92 12.88
CA ALA A 337 19.88 -20.22 12.23
C ALA A 337 21.29 -20.85 12.36
N PHE A 338 22.30 -20.12 12.84
CA PHE A 338 23.61 -20.70 13.19
C PHE A 338 23.59 -21.45 14.52
N PHE A 339 22.59 -21.22 15.37
CA PHE A 339 22.53 -21.79 16.71
C PHE A 339 21.68 -23.07 16.75
N PRO A 340 21.89 -23.95 17.75
CA PRO A 340 21.08 -25.16 17.91
C PRO A 340 19.61 -24.86 18.23
N THR A 341 18.67 -25.55 17.61
CA THR A 341 17.24 -25.45 17.96
C THR A 341 16.87 -26.44 19.06
N LEU A 342 16.15 -25.99 20.09
CA LEU A 342 15.61 -26.83 21.17
C LEU A 342 14.13 -27.07 20.91
N THR A 343 13.75 -28.28 20.52
CA THR A 343 12.34 -28.66 20.37
C THR A 343 11.89 -29.44 21.60
N LEU A 344 10.80 -29.03 22.23
CA LEU A 344 10.11 -29.74 23.29
C LEU A 344 8.92 -30.46 22.70
N THR A 345 8.94 -31.79 22.78
CA THR A 345 7.84 -32.64 22.32
C THR A 345 7.19 -33.35 23.50
N ALA A 346 5.86 -33.37 23.49
CA ALA A 346 5.06 -34.15 24.40
C ALA A 346 3.98 -34.86 23.59
N SER A 347 3.85 -36.17 23.71
CA SER A 347 2.76 -36.91 23.10
C SER A 347 2.09 -37.82 24.10
N GLY A 348 0.80 -38.07 23.90
CA GLY A 348 0.03 -38.94 24.77
C GLY A 348 -1.18 -39.47 24.05
N GLY A 349 -1.53 -40.71 24.32
CA GLY A 349 -2.62 -41.34 23.60
C GLY A 349 -2.77 -42.80 23.92
N PHE A 350 -3.33 -43.51 22.95
CA PHE A 350 -3.52 -44.94 22.99
C PHE A 350 -2.93 -45.59 21.76
N GLU A 351 -2.21 -46.70 21.94
CA GLU A 351 -1.67 -47.52 20.87
C GLU A 351 -1.97 -49.00 21.16
N SER A 352 -2.48 -49.72 20.16
CA SER A 352 -2.77 -51.15 20.28
C SER A 352 -2.66 -51.88 18.95
N SER A 353 -2.28 -53.15 19.00
CA SER A 353 -2.33 -54.05 17.83
C SER A 353 -3.72 -54.62 17.57
N VAL A 354 -4.66 -54.43 18.50
CA VAL A 354 -6.05 -54.87 18.40
C VAL A 354 -6.97 -53.66 18.54
N PHE A 355 -7.71 -53.33 17.48
CA PHE A 355 -8.58 -52.14 17.45
C PHE A 355 -9.59 -52.09 18.61
N SER A 356 -10.20 -53.22 18.96
CA SER A 356 -11.16 -53.30 20.08
C SER A 356 -10.54 -53.04 21.45
N GLN A 357 -9.21 -53.15 21.57
CA GLN A 357 -8.47 -52.88 22.81
C GLN A 357 -7.81 -51.49 22.80
N LEU A 358 -8.05 -50.67 21.77
CA LEU A 358 -7.40 -49.37 21.61
C LEU A 358 -7.71 -48.44 22.78
N LEU A 359 -8.96 -48.28 23.20
CA LEU A 359 -9.35 -47.36 24.28
C LEU A 359 -9.37 -48.04 25.66
N THR A 360 -8.31 -48.78 25.99
CA THR A 360 -8.19 -49.47 27.29
C THR A 360 -7.08 -48.87 28.14
N ALA A 361 -7.11 -49.12 29.46
CA ALA A 361 -6.10 -48.60 30.37
C ALA A 361 -4.66 -49.05 30.04
N PRO A 362 -4.40 -50.31 29.61
CA PRO A 362 -3.06 -50.78 29.26
C PRO A 362 -2.50 -50.26 27.92
N SER A 363 -3.35 -49.83 26.99
CA SER A 363 -2.91 -49.29 25.69
C SER A 363 -2.49 -47.83 25.74
N ARG A 364 -2.51 -47.19 26.93
CA ARG A 364 -2.09 -45.79 27.10
C ARG A 364 -0.58 -45.65 27.00
N PHE A 365 -0.15 -44.66 26.25
CA PHE A 365 1.25 -44.24 26.21
C PHE A 365 1.37 -42.73 26.46
N TRP A 366 2.56 -42.32 26.88
CA TRP A 366 2.97 -40.92 26.91
C TRP A 366 4.47 -40.85 26.64
N THR A 367 4.90 -39.78 25.98
CA THR A 367 6.31 -39.44 25.81
C THR A 367 6.51 -37.96 26.08
N LEU A 368 7.66 -37.62 26.66
CA LEU A 368 8.08 -36.25 26.90
C LEU A 368 9.59 -36.21 26.66
N GLY A 369 10.03 -35.38 25.73
CA GLY A 369 11.43 -35.36 25.33
C GLY A 369 11.85 -34.01 24.76
N PRO A 370 12.89 -33.36 25.33
CA PRO A 370 13.60 -32.30 24.64
C PRO A 370 14.53 -32.88 23.57
N GLN A 371 14.61 -32.22 22.43
CA GLN A 371 15.56 -32.50 21.36
C GLN A 371 16.35 -31.22 21.05
N LEU A 372 17.67 -31.29 21.14
CA LEU A 372 18.57 -30.20 20.74
C LEU A 372 19.27 -30.60 19.43
N ALA A 373 19.06 -29.85 18.36
CA ALA A 373 19.63 -30.14 17.04
C ALA A 373 20.46 -28.95 16.54
N ALA A 374 21.64 -29.21 15.99
CA ALA A 374 22.49 -28.19 15.41
C ALA A 374 23.06 -28.67 14.06
N THR A 375 23.02 -27.82 13.05
CA THR A 375 23.61 -28.14 11.75
C THR A 375 25.11 -27.84 11.78
N ILE A 376 25.95 -28.87 11.66
CA ILE A 376 27.42 -28.74 11.72
C ILE A 376 28.02 -28.33 10.37
N PHE A 377 27.43 -28.80 9.27
CA PHE A 377 27.90 -28.52 7.91
C PHE A 377 26.72 -28.41 6.94
N ASP A 378 26.68 -27.32 6.18
CA ASP A 378 25.63 -26.99 5.20
C ASP A 378 26.20 -26.35 3.91
N ALA A 379 27.50 -26.55 3.64
CA ALA A 379 28.20 -26.03 2.48
C ALA A 379 28.03 -24.49 2.24
N GLY A 380 27.85 -23.71 3.31
CA GLY A 380 27.76 -22.24 3.24
C GLY A 380 26.35 -21.67 3.06
N LEU A 381 25.29 -22.49 3.17
CA LEU A 381 23.89 -22.06 3.05
C LEU A 381 23.56 -20.91 4.02
N ARG A 382 23.83 -21.05 5.32
CA ARG A 382 23.50 -20.03 6.34
C ARG A 382 24.29 -18.72 6.17
N SER A 383 25.54 -18.80 5.74
CA SER A 383 26.31 -17.60 5.39
C SER A 383 25.68 -16.87 4.19
N ALA A 384 25.26 -17.60 3.15
CA ALA A 384 24.61 -17.01 1.98
C ALA A 384 23.24 -16.40 2.32
N GLN A 385 22.45 -17.04 3.20
CA GLN A 385 21.18 -16.50 3.69
C GLN A 385 21.36 -15.22 4.50
N THR A 386 22.39 -15.17 5.35
CA THR A 386 22.72 -13.96 6.12
C THR A 386 23.17 -12.83 5.22
N GLU A 387 24.00 -13.12 4.21
CA GLU A 387 24.42 -12.13 3.23
C GLU A 387 23.24 -11.61 2.40
N ALA A 388 22.32 -12.49 1.99
CA ALA A 388 21.09 -12.09 1.30
C ALA A 388 20.19 -11.19 2.17
N ALA A 389 20.08 -11.48 3.47
CA ALA A 389 19.34 -10.64 4.43
C ALA A 389 20.00 -9.26 4.59
N ARG A 390 21.33 -9.20 4.68
CA ARG A 390 22.10 -7.94 4.72
C ARG A 390 21.89 -7.11 3.45
N ALA A 391 22.00 -7.74 2.27
CA ALA A 391 21.76 -7.07 1.00
C ALA A 391 20.32 -6.52 0.88
N THR A 392 19.33 -7.27 1.40
CA THR A 392 17.93 -6.80 1.44
C THR A 392 17.76 -5.59 2.36
N TYR A 393 18.43 -5.59 3.52
CA TYR A 393 18.47 -4.41 4.39
C TYR A 393 19.12 -3.21 3.69
N ASP A 394 20.27 -3.39 3.04
CA ASP A 394 20.97 -2.31 2.32
C ASP A 394 20.10 -1.74 1.18
N GLN A 395 19.37 -2.60 0.46
CA GLN A 395 18.39 -2.18 -0.55
C GLN A 395 17.28 -1.31 0.06
N ASN A 396 16.75 -1.69 1.22
CA ASN A 396 15.72 -0.91 1.92
C ASN A 396 16.27 0.40 2.49
N VAL A 397 17.51 0.43 2.97
CA VAL A 397 18.20 1.66 3.39
C VAL A 397 18.39 2.62 2.20
N ALA A 398 18.79 2.10 1.04
CA ALA A 398 18.91 2.89 -0.17
C ALA A 398 17.54 3.45 -0.62
N THR A 399 16.49 2.63 -0.53
CA THR A 399 15.11 3.05 -0.82
C THR A 399 14.66 4.16 0.12
N TYR A 400 14.85 4.01 1.43
CA TYR A 400 14.56 5.04 2.42
C TYR A 400 15.29 6.36 2.10
N ARG A 401 16.59 6.30 1.82
CA ARG A 401 17.38 7.49 1.44
C ARG A 401 16.85 8.15 0.17
N GLN A 402 16.49 7.37 -0.84
CA GLN A 402 15.92 7.89 -2.09
C GLN A 402 14.53 8.53 -1.86
N THR A 403 13.67 7.91 -1.04
CA THR A 403 12.36 8.48 -0.68
C THR A 403 12.52 9.81 0.06
N VAL A 404 13.50 9.91 0.96
CA VAL A 404 13.83 11.18 1.62
C VAL A 404 14.27 12.22 0.58
N LEU A 405 15.23 11.90 -0.31
CA LEU A 405 15.69 12.84 -1.34
C LEU A 405 14.56 13.31 -2.28
N ALA A 406 13.72 12.38 -2.73
CA ALA A 406 12.55 12.70 -3.55
C ALA A 406 11.56 13.60 -2.80
N ALA A 407 11.38 13.37 -1.49
CA ALA A 407 10.50 14.21 -0.69
C ALA A 407 10.99 15.66 -0.55
N PHE A 408 12.30 15.86 -0.44
CA PHE A 408 12.90 17.20 -0.48
C PHE A 408 12.70 17.85 -1.85
N GLN A 409 12.91 17.09 -2.94
CA GLN A 409 12.69 17.57 -4.30
C GLN A 409 11.23 18.00 -4.52
N ASP A 410 10.25 17.18 -4.10
CA ASP A 410 8.83 17.50 -4.23
C ASP A 410 8.48 18.86 -3.59
N VAL A 411 9.04 19.16 -2.41
CA VAL A 411 8.79 20.43 -1.72
C VAL A 411 9.46 21.59 -2.45
N GLU A 412 10.73 21.47 -2.85
CA GLU A 412 11.44 22.51 -3.59
C GLU A 412 10.74 22.82 -4.93
N ASP A 413 10.32 21.80 -5.67
CA ASP A 413 9.67 21.96 -6.98
C ASP A 413 8.32 22.68 -6.84
N ASN A 414 7.52 22.35 -5.82
CA ASN A 414 6.24 23.01 -5.59
C ASN A 414 6.41 24.45 -5.04
N LEU A 415 7.41 24.70 -4.17
CA LEU A 415 7.73 26.05 -3.71
C LEU A 415 8.22 26.94 -4.86
N ALA A 416 9.11 26.44 -5.71
CA ALA A 416 9.56 27.12 -6.91
C ALA A 416 8.39 27.45 -7.84
N SER A 417 7.51 26.48 -8.09
CA SER A 417 6.34 26.64 -8.95
C SER A 417 5.42 27.74 -8.42
N LEU A 418 5.07 27.71 -7.13
CA LEU A 418 4.22 28.74 -6.53
C LEU A 418 4.85 30.14 -6.62
N ARG A 419 6.14 30.26 -6.27
CA ARG A 419 6.88 31.53 -6.30
C ARG A 419 7.00 32.11 -7.71
N ILE A 420 7.26 31.26 -8.71
CA ILE A 420 7.43 31.70 -10.11
C ILE A 420 6.07 32.05 -10.71
N LEU A 421 5.05 31.21 -10.53
CA LEU A 421 3.70 31.46 -11.06
C LEU A 421 3.02 32.67 -10.40
N GLU A 422 3.33 32.96 -9.13
CA GLU A 422 2.89 34.21 -8.48
C GLU A 422 3.47 35.46 -9.15
N ARG A 423 4.71 35.40 -9.64
CA ARG A 423 5.29 36.51 -10.42
C ARG A 423 4.74 36.55 -11.84
N GLU A 424 4.55 35.39 -12.48
CA GLU A 424 4.05 35.29 -13.84
C GLU A 424 2.62 35.82 -13.97
N ILE A 425 1.72 35.49 -13.02
CA ILE A 425 0.32 35.90 -13.09
C ILE A 425 0.15 37.44 -13.09
N VAL A 426 1.01 38.16 -12.37
CA VAL A 426 0.99 39.63 -12.30
C VAL A 426 1.31 40.24 -13.67
N VAL A 427 2.37 39.76 -14.33
CA VAL A 427 2.78 40.27 -15.65
C VAL A 427 1.80 39.82 -16.73
N GLN A 428 1.30 38.58 -16.63
CA GLN A 428 0.30 38.07 -17.56
C GLN A 428 -1.02 38.85 -17.47
N GLN A 429 -1.43 39.26 -16.28
CA GLN A 429 -2.61 40.10 -16.10
C GLN A 429 -2.44 41.45 -16.81
N GLN A 430 -1.28 42.11 -16.67
CA GLN A 430 -0.98 43.35 -17.38
C GLN A 430 -0.99 43.17 -18.91
N ALA A 431 -0.53 42.02 -19.40
CA ALA A 431 -0.56 41.67 -20.82
C ALA A 431 -2.02 41.49 -21.31
N VAL A 432 -2.88 40.85 -20.52
CA VAL A 432 -4.33 40.73 -20.82
C VAL A 432 -4.98 42.10 -20.89
N ASP A 433 -4.74 42.97 -19.91
CA ASP A 433 -5.33 44.31 -19.87
C ASP A 433 -4.90 45.15 -21.09
N SER A 434 -3.62 45.09 -21.45
CA SER A 434 -3.07 45.78 -22.62
C SER A 434 -3.63 45.21 -23.94
N ALA A 435 -3.74 43.89 -24.05
CA ALA A 435 -4.25 43.23 -25.25
C ALA A 435 -5.75 43.49 -25.46
N ARG A 436 -6.54 43.55 -24.38
CA ARG A 436 -7.95 43.97 -24.41
C ARG A 436 -8.09 45.40 -24.92
N GLN A 437 -7.31 46.33 -24.37
CA GLN A 437 -7.34 47.73 -24.80
C GLN A 437 -6.94 47.87 -26.28
N ALA A 438 -5.90 47.17 -26.73
CA ALA A 438 -5.48 47.17 -28.13
C ALA A 438 -6.58 46.62 -29.06
N ARG A 439 -7.23 45.52 -28.66
CA ARG A 439 -8.39 44.97 -29.37
C ARG A 439 -9.52 46.00 -29.51
N ASP A 440 -9.89 46.67 -28.43
CA ASP A 440 -10.98 47.64 -28.43
C ASP A 440 -10.69 48.84 -29.35
N ILE A 441 -9.45 49.33 -29.35
CA ILE A 441 -9.01 50.42 -30.25
C ILE A 441 -9.13 49.98 -31.70
N VAL A 442 -8.54 48.83 -32.06
CA VAL A 442 -8.52 48.35 -33.45
C VAL A 442 -9.91 47.97 -33.94
N GLU A 443 -10.79 47.46 -33.07
CA GLU A 443 -12.20 47.23 -33.42
C GLU A 443 -12.93 48.54 -33.73
N ASN A 444 -12.62 49.63 -33.02
CA ASN A 444 -13.22 50.94 -33.28
C ASN A 444 -12.67 51.57 -34.57
N GLU A 445 -11.37 51.47 -34.82
CA GLU A 445 -10.74 51.90 -36.08
C GLU A 445 -11.31 51.15 -37.28
N TYR A 446 -11.53 49.84 -37.15
CA TYR A 446 -12.15 49.04 -38.20
C TYR A 446 -13.59 49.48 -38.48
N LYS A 447 -14.38 49.74 -37.43
CA LYS A 447 -15.76 50.29 -37.58
C LYS A 447 -15.76 51.68 -38.23
N ALA A 448 -14.71 52.46 -38.03
CA ALA A 448 -14.51 53.77 -38.67
C ALA A 448 -13.92 53.67 -40.08
N GLY A 449 -13.50 52.48 -40.53
CA GLY A 449 -12.90 52.25 -41.84
C GLY A 449 -11.45 52.72 -41.98
N THR A 450 -10.73 52.95 -40.87
CA THR A 450 -9.34 53.45 -40.89
C THR A 450 -8.30 52.33 -40.98
N VAL A 451 -8.68 51.09 -40.70
CA VAL A 451 -7.81 49.90 -40.75
C VAL A 451 -8.53 48.70 -41.39
N GLY A 452 -7.76 47.74 -41.91
CA GLY A 452 -8.29 46.50 -42.47
C GLY A 452 -8.62 45.43 -41.42
N TYR A 453 -9.43 44.44 -41.78
CA TYR A 453 -9.88 43.37 -40.87
C TYR A 453 -8.74 42.53 -40.29
N VAL A 454 -7.62 42.38 -41.02
CA VAL A 454 -6.41 41.69 -40.53
C VAL A 454 -5.88 42.28 -39.22
N ASN A 455 -6.00 43.60 -39.01
CA ASN A 455 -5.56 44.24 -37.77
C ASN A 455 -6.45 43.81 -36.59
N VAL A 456 -7.78 43.75 -36.82
CA VAL A 456 -8.75 43.26 -35.82
C VAL A 456 -8.45 41.82 -35.45
N LEU A 457 -8.25 40.96 -36.45
CA LEU A 457 -7.92 39.56 -36.27
C LEU A 457 -6.65 39.37 -35.43
N THR A 458 -5.61 40.17 -35.72
CA THR A 458 -4.33 40.13 -34.98
C THR A 458 -4.53 40.54 -33.53
N ALA A 459 -5.25 41.63 -33.27
CA ALA A 459 -5.51 42.12 -31.91
C ALA A 459 -6.39 41.14 -31.11
N GLN A 460 -7.44 40.59 -31.73
CA GLN A 460 -8.31 39.59 -31.10
C GLN A 460 -7.57 38.29 -30.76
N THR A 461 -6.74 37.79 -31.68
CA THR A 461 -5.93 36.59 -31.43
C THR A 461 -4.93 36.81 -30.30
N THR A 462 -4.32 38.01 -30.23
CA THR A 462 -3.40 38.39 -29.15
C THR A 462 -4.11 38.43 -27.80
N ALA A 463 -5.30 39.05 -27.72
CA ALA A 463 -6.10 39.10 -26.50
C ALA A 463 -6.53 37.70 -26.05
N PHE A 464 -7.08 36.89 -26.96
CA PHE A 464 -7.50 35.53 -26.66
C PHE A 464 -6.35 34.66 -26.14
N THR A 465 -5.19 34.71 -26.79
CA THR A 465 -4.00 33.95 -26.36
C THR A 465 -3.53 34.39 -24.97
N ALA A 466 -3.58 35.69 -24.68
CA ALA A 466 -3.20 36.22 -23.37
C ALA A 466 -4.19 35.80 -22.27
N GLU A 467 -5.49 35.84 -22.54
CA GLU A 467 -6.55 35.42 -21.61
C GLU A 467 -6.51 33.92 -21.33
N GLN A 468 -6.31 33.10 -22.37
CA GLN A 468 -6.17 31.66 -22.23
C GLN A 468 -4.94 31.31 -21.38
N LYS A 469 -3.80 31.98 -21.62
CA LYS A 469 -2.58 31.76 -20.82
C LYS A 469 -2.79 32.15 -19.35
N LEU A 470 -3.52 33.23 -19.07
CA LEU A 470 -3.85 33.65 -17.70
C LEU A 470 -4.69 32.57 -16.99
N ALA A 471 -5.71 32.02 -17.65
CA ALA A 471 -6.54 30.95 -17.09
C ALA A 471 -5.71 29.69 -16.77
N THR A 472 -4.82 29.29 -17.69
CA THR A 472 -3.90 28.16 -17.48
C THR A 472 -2.97 28.38 -16.28
N ILE A 473 -2.37 29.57 -16.13
CA ILE A 473 -1.51 29.90 -14.99
C ILE A 473 -2.30 29.83 -13.68
N ALA A 474 -3.53 30.35 -13.65
CA ALA A 474 -4.38 30.28 -12.47
C ALA A 474 -4.66 28.82 -12.06
N GLY A 475 -5.00 27.94 -13.00
CA GLY A 475 -5.16 26.51 -12.76
C GLY A 475 -3.89 25.84 -12.24
N GLN A 476 -2.74 26.10 -12.88
CA GLN A 476 -1.44 25.56 -12.46
C GLN A 476 -1.07 25.97 -11.03
N ARG A 477 -1.35 27.21 -10.63
CA ARG A 477 -1.11 27.68 -9.25
C ARG A 477 -1.91 26.88 -8.22
N MET A 478 -3.16 26.52 -8.53
CA MET A 478 -3.98 25.70 -7.64
C MET A 478 -3.45 24.26 -7.57
N VAL A 479 -3.06 23.68 -8.70
CA VAL A 479 -2.45 22.34 -8.77
C VAL A 479 -1.14 22.29 -7.98
N SER A 480 -0.26 23.28 -8.13
CA SER A 480 0.99 23.39 -7.35
C SER A 480 0.74 23.62 -5.86
N SER A 481 -0.33 24.34 -5.50
CA SER A 481 -0.72 24.51 -4.09
C SER A 481 -1.10 23.18 -3.45
N VAL A 482 -1.90 22.37 -4.15
CA VAL A 482 -2.24 21.02 -3.69
C VAL A 482 -0.99 20.13 -3.65
N GLY A 483 -0.13 20.24 -4.66
CA GLY A 483 1.14 19.52 -4.73
C GLY A 483 2.03 19.80 -3.51
N LEU A 484 2.09 21.05 -3.07
CA LEU A 484 2.82 21.42 -1.86
C LEU A 484 2.20 20.81 -0.60
N VAL A 485 0.87 20.85 -0.45
CA VAL A 485 0.20 20.26 0.72
C VAL A 485 0.47 18.75 0.79
N LYS A 486 0.41 18.05 -0.34
CA LYS A 486 0.80 16.63 -0.45
C LYS A 486 2.25 16.42 -0.04
N ALA A 487 3.18 17.21 -0.60
CA ALA A 487 4.61 17.10 -0.34
C ALA A 487 4.95 17.35 1.15
N LEU A 488 4.14 18.13 1.85
CA LEU A 488 4.23 18.39 3.29
C LEU A 488 3.52 17.34 4.18
N GLY A 489 2.88 16.32 3.59
CA GLY A 489 2.25 15.23 4.33
C GLY A 489 0.78 15.44 4.72
N GLY A 490 0.10 16.48 4.21
CA GLY A 490 -1.36 16.63 4.32
C GLY A 490 -1.94 16.70 5.75
N GLY A 491 -1.12 16.93 6.77
CA GLY A 491 -1.55 16.99 8.18
C GLY A 491 -1.33 15.73 9.02
N TRP A 492 -0.71 14.68 8.47
CA TRP A 492 -0.44 13.39 9.14
C TRP A 492 0.68 13.43 10.20
N ASP A 493 0.64 12.49 11.14
CA ASP A 493 1.62 12.29 12.23
C ASP A 493 1.91 10.78 12.44
N VAL A 494 3.21 10.42 12.60
CA VAL A 494 3.70 9.07 12.94
C VAL A 494 3.05 8.48 14.20
N ALA A 495 2.64 9.31 15.17
CA ALA A 495 1.93 8.85 16.37
C ALA A 495 0.57 8.18 16.07
N GLN A 496 -0.03 8.46 14.90
CA GLN A 496 -1.30 7.85 14.48
C GLN A 496 -1.15 6.43 13.92
N MET A 497 0.09 5.96 13.67
CA MET A 497 0.35 4.62 13.13
C MET A 497 -0.15 3.48 14.05
N ASP A 498 -0.17 3.73 15.37
CA ASP A 498 -0.67 2.77 16.37
C ASP A 498 -2.21 2.85 16.56
N HIS A 499 -2.84 3.91 16.03
CA HIS A 499 -4.27 4.20 16.19
C HIS A 499 -5.10 4.04 14.91
N GLU A 500 -4.49 3.77 13.76
CA GLU A 500 -5.24 3.49 12.53
C GLU A 500 -6.07 2.20 12.68
N THR A 501 -7.39 2.37 12.77
CA THR A 501 -8.34 1.27 12.98
C THR A 501 -8.63 0.46 11.72
N GLY A 502 -8.12 0.89 10.56
CA GLY A 502 -8.43 0.29 9.26
C GLY A 502 -9.93 0.30 8.96
N SER A 503 -10.69 1.22 9.56
CA SER A 503 -12.15 1.33 9.41
C SER A 503 -12.54 2.00 8.09
N VAL A 504 -11.99 1.50 6.98
CA VAL A 504 -12.67 1.61 5.69
C VAL A 504 -13.38 0.28 5.55
N THR A 505 -14.67 0.26 5.87
CA THR A 505 -15.54 -0.89 5.61
C THR A 505 -15.29 -1.29 4.16
N ALA A 506 -14.86 -2.53 3.91
CA ALA A 506 -14.69 -3.00 2.55
C ALA A 506 -15.99 -2.71 1.78
N PRO A 507 -15.92 -2.14 0.56
CA PRO A 507 -17.12 -1.98 -0.26
C PRO A 507 -17.84 -3.31 -0.28
N ALA A 508 -19.16 -3.30 -0.04
CA ALA A 508 -19.95 -4.52 -0.14
C ALA A 508 -19.63 -5.17 -1.49
N ALA A 509 -19.26 -6.46 -1.47
CA ALA A 509 -18.97 -7.19 -2.69
C ALA A 509 -20.13 -6.95 -3.67
N ALA A 510 -19.82 -6.50 -4.88
CA ALA A 510 -20.82 -6.28 -5.91
C ALA A 510 -21.73 -7.52 -5.96
N PRO A 511 -23.07 -7.36 -5.94
CA PRO A 511 -23.96 -8.50 -5.97
C PRO A 511 -23.56 -9.37 -7.16
N ALA A 512 -23.24 -10.63 -6.89
CA ALA A 512 -22.89 -11.59 -7.92
C ALA A 512 -23.97 -11.49 -9.01
N ALA A 513 -23.57 -11.11 -10.21
CA ALA A 513 -24.46 -11.08 -11.35
C ALA A 513 -25.16 -12.44 -11.39
N SER A 514 -26.49 -12.42 -11.22
CA SER A 514 -27.33 -13.61 -11.23
C SER A 514 -26.94 -14.45 -12.44
N ALA A 515 -26.40 -15.65 -12.18
CA ALA A 515 -26.00 -16.57 -13.22
C ALA A 515 -27.17 -16.76 -14.22
N PRO A 516 -26.92 -16.76 -15.54
CA PRO A 516 -27.97 -17.03 -16.49
C PRO A 516 -28.54 -18.43 -16.23
N VAL A 517 -29.86 -18.49 -16.08
CA VAL A 517 -30.63 -19.72 -15.94
C VAL A 517 -30.22 -20.68 -17.06
N ALA A 518 -29.79 -21.88 -16.68
CA ALA A 518 -29.39 -22.93 -17.59
C ALA A 518 -30.50 -23.19 -18.63
N ALA A 519 -30.16 -23.02 -19.91
CA ALA A 519 -31.02 -23.40 -21.01
C ALA A 519 -31.19 -24.93 -21.02
N THR A 520 -32.44 -25.37 -20.91
CA THR A 520 -32.88 -26.75 -20.99
C THR A 520 -32.46 -27.36 -22.33
N ALA A 521 -31.73 -28.48 -22.29
CA ALA A 521 -31.39 -29.26 -23.48
C ALA A 521 -32.64 -29.84 -24.16
N PRO A 522 -32.73 -29.90 -25.50
CA PRO A 522 -33.83 -30.55 -26.19
C PRO A 522 -33.64 -32.08 -26.24
N ALA A 523 -34.75 -32.79 -26.08
CA ALA A 523 -34.87 -34.26 -26.12
C ALA A 523 -34.59 -34.85 -27.53
N PRO A 524 -34.17 -36.12 -27.63
CA PRO A 524 -33.72 -36.73 -28.88
C PRO A 524 -34.87 -37.19 -29.78
N VAL A 525 -34.71 -36.96 -31.09
CA VAL A 525 -35.62 -37.40 -32.15
C VAL A 525 -35.43 -38.88 -32.45
N GLN A 526 -36.54 -39.63 -32.51
CA GLN A 526 -36.57 -41.03 -32.94
C GLN A 526 -36.61 -41.16 -34.47
N GLY A 527 -35.75 -42.04 -35.00
CA GLY A 527 -36.08 -43.03 -36.03
C GLY A 527 -35.99 -42.64 -37.51
N ALA A 528 -35.08 -43.28 -38.26
CA ALA A 528 -35.42 -44.35 -39.23
C ALA A 528 -34.26 -44.72 -40.19
N ALA A 529 -33.89 -46.01 -40.15
CA ALA A 529 -33.54 -46.94 -41.25
C ALA A 529 -32.67 -46.52 -42.47
N LYS A 530 -31.54 -47.22 -42.68
CA LYS A 530 -31.35 -48.25 -43.74
C LYS A 530 -29.89 -48.77 -43.83
N GLN A 531 -29.76 -50.07 -43.52
CA GLN A 531 -29.01 -51.18 -44.17
C GLN A 531 -27.55 -51.08 -44.74
N PRO A 532 -26.84 -52.24 -44.84
CA PRO A 532 -25.37 -52.34 -44.77
C PRO A 532 -24.70 -52.76 -46.10
N VAL A 533 -23.42 -52.42 -46.29
CA VAL A 533 -22.54 -52.98 -47.36
C VAL A 533 -21.07 -52.97 -46.87
N VAL A 534 -20.51 -54.14 -46.52
CA VAL A 534 -19.44 -54.92 -47.19
C VAL A 534 -17.99 -54.46 -46.94
N ALA A 535 -17.15 -55.48 -46.75
CA ALA A 535 -15.77 -55.54 -46.30
C ALA A 535 -14.69 -55.21 -47.35
N GLN A 536 -13.43 -55.32 -46.87
CA GLN A 536 -12.12 -55.25 -47.55
C GLN A 536 -11.60 -53.82 -47.76
N LYS A 537 -10.39 -53.46 -47.34
CA LYS A 537 -9.12 -54.18 -47.30
C LYS A 537 -8.22 -53.61 -46.21
#